data_AF-A0A0F9B282-F1
#
_entry.id   AF-A0A0F9B282-F1
#
_cell.length_a   1.000
_cell.length_b   1.000
_cell.length_c   1.000
_cell.angle_alpha   90.00
_cell.angle_beta   90.00
_cell.angle_gamma   90.00
#
_symmetry.space_group_name_H-M   'P 1'
#
loop_
_entity.id
_entity.type
_entity.pdbx_description
1 polymer ?
#
loop_
_entity_poly.entity_id
_entity_poly.type
_entity_poly.pdbx_seq_one_letter_code
_entity_poly.pdbx_strand_id
1 'polypeptide(L)' 'ALGVQLGGLNYYFGKASQKPVIGHSFEQLNSEHIKKANHLMYVTSILFLAIGLGFRFAIVSLWRIGGLGQ' A
#
# COMPACT_ATOMS: atom_id res chain seq x y z
N ALA A 1 4.53 9.35 -4.73
CA ALA A 1 3.11 8.94 -4.69
C ALA A 1 2.21 10.00 -4.04
N LEU A 2 2.54 10.54 -2.86
CA LEU A 2 1.70 11.55 -2.19
C LEU A 2 2.21 12.99 -2.27
N GLY A 3 3.50 13.22 -2.59
CA GLY A 3 4.04 14.57 -2.80
C GLY A 3 4.18 15.43 -1.53
N VAL A 4 3.99 14.82 -0.36
CA VAL A 4 4.03 15.49 0.94
C VAL A 4 5.16 14.98 1.81
N GLN A 5 5.63 15.85 2.70
CA GLN A 5 6.52 15.48 3.79
C GLN A 5 5.70 15.05 5.01
N LEU A 6 6.12 13.95 5.62
CA LEU A 6 5.57 13.44 6.87
C LEU A 6 6.61 13.60 7.99
N GLY A 7 6.16 13.62 9.24
CA GLY A 7 7.05 13.81 10.39
C GLY A 7 7.24 15.27 10.74
N GLY A 8 8.41 15.65 11.26
CA GLY A 8 8.64 16.98 11.82
C GLY A 8 8.00 17.14 13.20
N LEU A 9 7.67 18.37 13.57
CA LEU A 9 7.03 18.69 14.85
C LEU A 9 5.57 18.25 14.83
N ASN A 10 5.23 17.27 15.68
CA ASN A 10 3.87 16.77 15.86
C ASN A 10 3.46 16.87 17.33
N TYR A 11 2.15 16.91 17.59
CA TYR A 11 1.62 16.97 18.95
C TYR A 11 0.79 15.73 19.25
N TYR A 12 1.16 15.00 20.30
CA TYR A 12 0.43 13.83 20.80
C TYR A 12 0.01 14.09 22.24
N PHE A 13 -1.30 14.03 22.52
CA PHE A 13 -1.83 14.29 23.86
C PHE A 13 -1.35 15.64 24.45
N GLY A 14 -1.25 16.66 23.60
CA GLY A 14 -0.74 18.00 23.95
C GLY A 14 0.78 18.10 24.09
N LYS A 15 1.54 17.00 23.94
CA LYS A 15 3.01 16.99 24.03
C LYS A 15 3.65 17.08 22.65
N ALA A 16 4.57 18.02 22.48
CA ALA A 16 5.40 18.13 21.29
C ALA A 16 6.30 16.88 21.16
N SER A 17 6.36 16.34 19.95
CA SER A 17 7.20 15.21 19.58
C SER A 17 7.83 15.49 18.22
N GLN A 18 9.16 15.56 18.20
CA GLN A 18 9.93 15.70 16.96
C GLN A 18 10.12 14.31 16.34
N LYS A 19 9.60 14.11 15.13
CA LYS A 19 9.84 12.90 14.35
C LYS A 19 10.77 13.21 13.17
N PRO A 20 11.62 12.25 12.75
CA PRO A 20 12.36 12.37 11.50
C PRO A 20 11.41 12.69 10.35
N VAL A 21 11.83 13.58 9.46
CA VAL A 21 11.05 13.93 8.27
C VAL A 21 11.20 12.84 7.22
N ILE A 22 10.11 12.50 6.54
CA ILE A 22 10.07 11.49 5.48
C ILE A 22 9.42 12.10 4.25
N GLY A 23 10.06 11.94 3.10
CA GLY A 23 9.59 12.48 1.83
C GLY A 23 9.97 13.95 1.62
N HIS A 24 9.47 14.53 0.54
CA HIS A 24 9.71 15.92 0.16
C HIS A 24 8.41 16.71 0.20
N SER A 25 8.47 17.94 0.69
CA SER A 25 7.31 18.83 0.83
C SER A 25 7.06 19.61 -0.46
N PHE A 26 6.46 18.98 -1.47
CA PHE A 26 6.01 19.69 -2.68
C PHE A 26 4.67 20.40 -2.44
N GLU A 27 3.82 19.83 -1.58
CA GLU A 27 2.52 20.37 -1.20
C GLU A 27 2.35 20.39 0.33
N GLN A 28 1.51 21.30 0.84
CA GLN A 28 1.20 21.38 2.26
C GLN A 28 0.34 20.18 2.70
N LEU A 29 0.72 19.54 3.81
CA LEU A 29 0.01 18.39 4.34
C LEU A 29 -1.43 18.77 4.72
N ASN A 30 -2.39 17.96 4.27
CA ASN A 30 -3.82 18.15 4.52
C ASN A 30 -4.53 16.78 4.64
N SER A 31 -5.78 16.79 5.06
CA SER A 31 -6.59 15.59 5.29
C SER A 31 -6.88 14.77 4.02
N GLU A 32 -6.88 15.38 2.83
CA GLU A 32 -7.10 14.67 1.56
C GLU A 32 -5.96 13.69 1.25
N HIS A 33 -4.75 13.96 1.73
CA HIS A 33 -3.62 13.03 1.60
C HIS A 33 -3.86 11.70 2.33
N ILE A 34 -4.65 11.69 3.40
CA ILE A 34 -5.04 10.44 4.10
C ILE A 34 -5.89 9.58 3.17
N LYS A 35 -6.88 10.18 2.48
CA LYS A 35 -7.75 9.48 1.54
C LYS A 35 -6.94 8.95 0.35
N LYS A 36 -6.06 9.78 -0.23
CA LYS A 36 -5.15 9.37 -1.32
C LYS A 36 -4.26 8.19 -0.90
N ALA A 37 -3.71 8.22 0.32
CA ALA A 37 -2.87 7.15 0.85
C ALA A 37 -3.65 5.85 0.99
N ASN A 38 -4.85 5.91 1.57
CA ASN A 38 -5.74 4.74 1.71
C ASN A 38 -6.15 4.18 0.34
N HIS A 39 -6.48 5.05 -0.62
CA HIS A 39 -6.82 4.62 -1.97
C HIS A 39 -5.66 3.84 -2.61
N LEU A 40 -4.44 4.36 -2.53
CA LEU A 40 -3.25 3.68 -3.05
C LEU A 40 -2.99 2.33 -2.34
N MET A 41 -3.17 2.28 -1.02
CA MET A 41 -3.06 1.04 -0.25
C MET A 41 -4.06 -0.01 -0.74
N TYR A 42 -5.34 0.34 -0.88
CA TYR A 42 -6.37 -0.61 -1.32
C TYR A 42 -6.13 -1.09 -2.75
N VAL A 43 -5.80 -0.17 -3.67
CA VAL A 43 -5.52 -0.52 -5.07
C VAL A 43 -4.37 -1.51 -5.17
N THR A 44 -3.24 -1.22 -4.51
CA THR A 44 -2.06 -2.09 -4.53
C THR A 44 -2.32 -3.44 -3.85
N SER A 45 -3.07 -3.45 -2.75
CA SER A 45 -3.43 -4.69 -2.04
C SER A 45 -4.34 -5.58 -2.87
N ILE A 46 -5.37 -5.02 -3.50
CA ILE A 46 -6.30 -5.75 -4.38
C ILE A 46 -5.55 -6.27 -5.60
N LEU A 47 -4.68 -5.46 -6.20
CA LEU A 47 -3.87 -5.86 -7.34
C LEU A 47 -2.96 -7.04 -6.99
N PHE A 48 -2.24 -6.94 -5.87
CA PHE A 48 -1.38 -8.02 -5.40
C PHE A 48 -2.16 -9.31 -5.11
N LEU A 49 -3.32 -9.19 -4.45
CA LEU A 49 -4.20 -10.31 -4.19
C LEU A 49 -4.70 -10.97 -5.49
N ALA A 50 -5.15 -10.17 -6.47
CA ALA A 50 -5.62 -10.66 -7.75
C ALA A 50 -4.52 -11.41 -8.51
N ILE A 51 -3.30 -10.86 -8.54
CA ILE A 51 -2.14 -11.51 -9.17
C ILE A 51 -1.81 -12.82 -8.44
N GLY A 52 -1.76 -12.82 -7.11
CA GLY A 52 -1.47 -14.00 -6.31
C GLY A 52 -2.49 -15.12 -6.51
N LEU A 53 -3.79 -14.77 -6.53
CA LEU A 53 -4.87 -15.72 -6.82
C LEU A 53 -4.81 -16.25 -8.25
N GLY A 54 -4.52 -15.39 -9.23
CA GLY A 54 -4.32 -15.79 -10.63
C GLY A 54 -3.16 -16.78 -10.78
N PHE A 55 -2.02 -16.50 -10.14
CA PHE A 55 -0.86 -17.40 -10.11
C PHE A 55 -1.22 -18.75 -9.47
N ARG A 56 -1.86 -18.72 -8.31
CA ARG A 56 -2.31 -19.93 -7.61
C ARG A 56 -3.23 -20.77 -8.49
N PHE A 57 -4.20 -20.13 -9.14
CA PHE A 57 -5.14 -20.80 -10.03
C PHE A 57 -4.44 -21.41 -11.25
N ALA A 58 -3.49 -20.70 -11.86
CA ALA A 58 -2.70 -21.21 -12.98
C ALA A 58 -1.91 -22.47 -12.59
N ILE A 59 -1.22 -22.45 -11.44
CA ILE A 59 -0.47 -23.61 -10.93
C ILE A 59 -1.39 -24.81 -10.70
N VAL A 60 -2.53 -24.61 -10.03
CA VAL A 60 -3.51 -25.69 -9.80
C VAL A 60 -4.04 -26.25 -11.10
N SER A 61 -4.36 -25.37 -12.06
CA SER A 61 -4.94 -25.78 -13.34
C SER A 61 -3.93 -26.60 -14.16
N LEU A 62 -2.67 -26.16 -14.20
CA LEU A 62 -1.58 -26.90 -14.85
C LEU A 62 -1.37 -28.27 -14.22
N TRP A 63 -1.36 -28.34 -12.88
CA TRP A 63 -1.21 -29.62 -12.19
C TRP A 63 -2.39 -30.56 -12.44
N ARG A 64 -3.62 -30.03 -12.47
CA ARG A 64 -4.83 -30.83 -12.77
C ARG A 64 -4.88 -31.34 -14.21
N ILE A 65 -4.42 -30.55 -15.18
CA ILE A 65 -4.38 -30.95 -16.59
C ILE A 65 -3.27 -31.97 -16.84
N GLY A 66 -2.09 -31.78 -16.24
CA GLY A 66 -0.97 -32.72 -16.35
C GLY A 66 -1.14 -34.04 -15.58
N GLY A 67 -2.04 -34.07 -14.60
CA GLY A 67 -2.30 -35.24 -13.75
C GLY A 67 -3.34 -36.26 -14.28
N LEU A 68 -3.89 -36.06 -15.47
CA LEU A 68 -4.87 -36.97 -16.10
C LEU A 68 -4.21 -38.17 -16.84
N GLY A 69 -2.93 -38.44 -16.58
CA GLY A 69 -2.13 -39.45 -17.29
C GLY A 69 -1.49 -40.53 -16.42
N GLN A 70 -2.00 -40.77 -15.21
CA GLN A 70 -1.66 -41.93 -14.37
C GLN A 70 -2.96 -42.57 -13.87
#